data_AF-A0A2V9Y9B9-F1
#
_entry.id   AF-A0A2V9Y9B9-F1
#
_cell.length_a   1.000
_cell.length_b   1.000
_cell.length_c   1.000
_cell.angle_alpha   90.00
_cell.angle_beta   90.00
_cell.angle_gamma   90.00
#
_symmetry.space_group_name_H-M   'P 1'
#
loop_
_entity.id
_entity.type
_entity.pdbx_description
1 polymer ?
#
loop_
_entity_poly.entity_id
_entity_poly.type
_entity_poly.pdbx_seq_one_letter_code
_entity_poly.pdbx_strand_id
1 'polypeptide(L)'
;MQKRIALLTVLVLSLATLAAAQQDKSKRPSPPARAQCKFADGKTINVDYSSPRIQDPKTHQPRKIFGGLVPYGEVWRAGANEATTFVTDANLSVGGKDVPAGSYTIFTIPNQDKWTLIISKKTGEWGIPYP
;
A
#
# COMPACT_ATOMS: atom_id res chain seq x y z
N MET A 1 5.05 24.39 41.24
CA MET A 1 4.11 24.59 40.11
C MET A 1 4.81 24.90 38.78
N GLN A 2 5.78 25.82 38.73
CA GLN A 2 6.45 26.22 37.48
C GLN A 2 7.08 25.08 36.66
N LYS A 3 7.74 24.09 37.30
CA LYS A 3 8.30 22.93 36.59
C LYS A 3 7.23 22.05 35.91
N ARG A 4 6.04 21.94 36.50
CA ARG A 4 4.91 21.19 35.93
C ARG A 4 4.28 21.93 34.75
N ILE A 5 4.20 23.25 34.84
CA ILE A 5 3.71 24.12 33.74
C ILE A 5 4.68 24.06 32.56
N ALA A 6 6.00 24.18 32.79
CA ALA A 6 7.01 24.06 31.74
C ALA A 6 6.97 22.68 31.04
N LEU A 7 6.77 21.60 31.80
CA LEU A 7 6.65 20.25 31.24
C LEU A 7 5.40 20.09 30.36
N LEU A 8 4.27 20.64 30.79
CA LEU A 8 3.02 20.66 30.01
C LEU A 8 3.17 21.50 28.73
N THR A 9 3.85 22.64 28.78
CA THR A 9 4.08 23.47 27.59
C THR A 9 4.96 22.76 26.56
N VAL A 10 6.04 22.09 26.99
CA VAL A 10 6.90 21.30 26.09
C VAL A 10 6.15 20.11 25.49
N LEU A 11 5.28 19.47 26.28
CA LEU A 11 4.42 18.38 25.78
C LEU A 11 3.43 18.90 24.73
N VAL A 12 2.74 20.01 24.98
CA VAL A 12 1.80 20.62 24.02
C VAL A 12 2.51 21.06 22.74
N LEU A 13 3.70 21.66 22.85
CA LEU A 13 4.47 22.09 21.68
C LEU A 13 4.96 20.91 20.84
N SER A 14 5.37 19.81 21.48
CA SER A 14 5.79 18.58 20.77
C SER A 14 4.62 17.82 20.13
N LEU A 15 3.43 17.85 20.74
CA LEU A 15 2.20 17.35 20.11
C LEU A 15 1.78 18.20 18.90
N ALA A 16 1.93 19.53 18.96
CA ALA A 16 1.61 20.42 17.86
C ALA A 16 2.53 20.21 16.64
N THR A 17 3.83 19.96 16.84
CA THR A 17 4.76 19.66 15.74
C THR A 17 4.51 18.29 15.11
N LEU A 18 4.12 17.29 15.89
CA LEU A 18 3.71 15.97 15.37
C LEU A 18 2.44 16.04 14.52
N ALA A 19 1.46 16.85 14.94
CA ALA A 19 0.24 17.07 14.16
C ALA A 19 0.53 17.80 12.83
N ALA A 20 1.43 18.78 12.83
CA ALA A 20 1.85 19.50 11.62
C ALA A 20 2.71 18.65 10.66
N ALA A 21 3.33 17.56 11.14
CA ALA A 21 4.12 16.64 10.32
C ALA A 21 3.27 15.62 9.55
N GLN A 22 1.96 15.57 9.79
CA GLN A 22 1.08 14.58 9.16
C GLN A 22 0.75 14.98 7.72
N GLN A 23 1.49 14.40 6.77
CA GLN A 23 1.36 14.71 5.36
C GLN A 23 0.04 14.16 4.78
N ASP A 24 -0.77 15.03 4.16
CA ASP A 24 -1.99 14.64 3.45
C ASP A 24 -1.67 13.65 2.32
N LYS A 25 -2.10 12.38 2.49
CA LYS A 25 -1.77 11.31 1.55
C LYS A 25 -2.39 11.52 0.17
N SER A 26 -3.49 12.25 0.07
CA SER A 26 -4.17 12.53 -1.21
C SER A 26 -3.33 13.42 -2.13
N LYS A 27 -2.37 14.16 -1.58
CA LYS A 27 -1.47 15.06 -2.32
C LYS A 27 -0.16 14.38 -2.75
N ARG A 28 0.02 13.10 -2.46
CA ARG A 28 1.22 12.34 -2.88
C ARG A 28 1.22 12.17 -4.40
N PRO A 29 2.39 12.07 -5.06
CA PRO A 29 2.46 11.79 -6.50
C PRO A 29 1.75 10.49 -6.91
N SER A 30 1.81 9.49 -6.03
CA SER A 30 1.03 8.26 -6.10
C SER A 30 0.03 8.28 -4.94
N PRO A 31 -1.15 8.90 -5.06
CA PRO A 31 -2.09 8.93 -3.95
C PRO A 31 -2.70 7.54 -3.70
N PRO A 32 -3.14 7.25 -2.47
CA PRO A 32 -3.85 6.01 -2.16
C PRO A 32 -5.22 5.97 -2.85
N ALA A 33 -5.64 4.77 -3.26
CA ALA A 33 -6.92 4.48 -3.88
C ALA A 33 -7.45 3.13 -3.36
N ARG A 34 -8.75 2.89 -3.55
CA ARG A 34 -9.42 1.63 -3.21
C ARG A 34 -10.24 1.12 -4.40
N ALA A 35 -10.08 -0.16 -4.70
CA ALA A 35 -11.01 -0.90 -5.54
C ALA A 35 -11.86 -1.81 -4.66
N GLN A 36 -13.14 -1.96 -5.00
CA GLN A 36 -14.06 -2.84 -4.29
C GLN A 36 -14.86 -3.67 -5.29
N CYS A 37 -14.98 -4.96 -5.00
CA CYS A 37 -15.94 -5.86 -5.62
C CYS A 37 -16.95 -6.28 -4.54
N LYS A 38 -18.24 -6.27 -4.88
CA LYS A 38 -19.33 -6.72 -4.01
C LYS A 38 -20.08 -7.85 -4.69
N PHE A 39 -20.21 -8.98 -4.00
CA PHE A 39 -20.95 -10.14 -4.45
C PHE A 39 -22.46 -9.99 -4.19
N ALA A 40 -23.26 -10.83 -4.84
CA ALA A 40 -24.73 -10.80 -4.72
C ALA A 40 -25.21 -11.11 -3.28
N ASP A 41 -24.46 -11.92 -2.53
CA ASP A 41 -24.72 -12.25 -1.12
C ASP A 41 -24.24 -11.17 -0.14
N GLY A 42 -23.73 -10.04 -0.65
CA GLY A 42 -23.27 -8.90 0.12
C GLY A 42 -21.81 -8.97 0.59
N LYS A 43 -21.10 -10.09 0.37
CA LYS A 43 -19.67 -10.20 0.68
C LYS A 43 -18.84 -9.28 -0.19
N THR A 44 -17.67 -8.86 0.30
CA THR A 44 -16.80 -7.95 -0.45
C THR A 44 -15.38 -8.47 -0.65
N ILE A 45 -14.73 -7.91 -1.66
CA ILE A 45 -13.28 -7.87 -1.82
C ILE A 45 -12.89 -6.39 -1.86
N ASN A 46 -11.97 -5.98 -1.00
CA ASN A 46 -11.39 -4.64 -0.98
C ASN A 46 -9.90 -4.72 -1.28
N VAL A 47 -9.43 -3.82 -2.15
CA VAL A 47 -8.01 -3.68 -2.48
C VAL A 47 -7.62 -2.23 -2.25
N ASP A 48 -6.77 -1.99 -1.25
CA ASP A 48 -6.13 -0.69 -1.06
C ASP A 48 -4.76 -0.68 -1.72
N TYR A 49 -4.51 0.32 -2.56
CA TYR A 49 -3.29 0.41 -3.35
C TYR A 49 -2.90 1.87 -3.58
N SER A 50 -1.65 2.10 -4.01
CA SER A 50 -1.29 3.33 -4.71
C SER A 50 -0.66 2.96 -6.05
N SER A 51 -0.97 3.68 -7.12
CA SER A 51 -0.39 3.39 -8.45
C SER A 51 0.92 4.14 -8.66
N PRO A 52 2.00 3.51 -9.17
CA PRO A 52 3.21 4.23 -9.54
C PRO A 52 2.93 5.36 -10.53
N ARG A 53 3.32 6.59 -10.18
CA ARG A 53 3.14 7.73 -11.08
C ARG A 53 3.97 7.53 -12.36
N ILE A 54 3.30 7.59 -13.51
CA ILE A 54 3.91 7.39 -14.84
C ILE A 54 4.82 8.57 -15.22
N GLN A 55 4.57 9.77 -14.70
CA GLN A 55 5.46 10.92 -14.88
C GLN A 55 6.34 11.14 -13.65
N ASP A 56 7.57 11.59 -13.86
CA ASP A 56 8.45 12.02 -12.78
C ASP A 56 7.85 13.23 -12.05
N PRO A 57 7.74 13.21 -10.71
CA PRO A 57 7.15 14.32 -9.95
C PRO A 57 7.93 15.63 -10.03
N LYS A 58 9.23 15.59 -10.38
CA LYS A 58 10.10 16.76 -10.47
C LYS A 58 10.25 17.22 -11.92
N THR A 59 10.60 16.30 -12.82
CA THR A 59 10.95 16.64 -14.21
C THR A 59 9.77 16.57 -15.18
N HIS A 60 8.63 16.00 -14.75
CA HIS A 60 7.43 15.76 -15.57
C HIS A 60 7.65 14.86 -16.79
N GLN A 61 8.82 14.24 -16.92
CA GLN A 61 9.14 13.32 -17.99
C GLN A 61 8.49 11.96 -17.77
N PRO A 62 8.14 11.22 -18.84
CA PRO A 62 7.61 9.87 -18.71
C PRO A 62 8.63 8.92 -18.08
N ARG A 63 8.16 8.03 -17.23
CA ARG A 63 8.95 7.01 -16.55
C ARG A 63 8.60 5.65 -17.15
N LYS A 64 9.64 4.86 -17.42
CA LYS A 64 9.47 3.44 -17.68
C LYS A 64 9.09 2.74 -16.38
N ILE A 65 7.84 2.26 -16.28
CA ILE A 65 7.36 1.57 -15.07
C ILE A 65 7.95 0.17 -15.00
N PHE A 66 7.54 -0.75 -15.89
CA PHE A 66 8.05 -2.12 -15.88
C PHE A 66 9.38 -2.25 -16.64
N GLY A 67 10.32 -3.01 -16.08
CA GLY A 67 11.70 -3.05 -16.56
C GLY A 67 12.42 -1.70 -16.39
N GLY A 68 11.97 -0.90 -15.43
CA GLY A 68 12.52 0.40 -15.04
C GLY A 68 12.30 0.61 -13.55
N LEU A 69 11.28 1.40 -13.16
CA LEU A 69 10.92 1.62 -11.75
C LEU A 69 10.54 0.34 -11.00
N VAL A 70 9.90 -0.59 -11.71
CA VAL A 70 9.55 -1.93 -11.24
C VAL A 70 10.41 -2.91 -12.06
N PRO A 71 11.49 -3.43 -11.49
CA PRO A 71 12.34 -4.40 -12.16
C PRO A 71 11.57 -5.69 -12.49
N TYR A 72 11.93 -6.32 -13.60
CA TYR A 72 11.42 -7.66 -13.91
C TYR A 72 12.17 -8.71 -13.09
N GLY A 73 11.49 -9.82 -12.78
CA GLY A 73 12.07 -10.94 -12.02
C GLY A 73 12.17 -10.69 -10.51
N GLU A 74 11.82 -9.49 -10.03
CA GLU A 74 11.88 -9.13 -8.61
C GLU A 74 10.49 -9.07 -7.98
N VAL A 75 10.43 -9.34 -6.67
CA VAL A 75 9.19 -9.21 -5.90
C VAL A 75 8.83 -7.73 -5.78
N TRP A 76 7.61 -7.40 -6.19
CA TRP A 76 7.03 -6.07 -6.11
C TRP A 76 5.70 -6.10 -5.38
N ARG A 77 5.47 -5.12 -4.50
CA ARG A 77 4.25 -4.94 -3.69
C ARG A 77 2.98 -4.57 -4.46
N ALA A 78 3.00 -4.75 -5.79
CA ALA A 78 1.92 -4.41 -6.72
C ALA A 78 1.40 -2.96 -6.60
N GLY A 79 2.24 -2.04 -6.12
CA GLY A 79 1.87 -0.65 -5.88
C GLY A 79 3.04 0.25 -5.53
N ALA A 80 2.73 1.51 -5.24
CA ALA A 80 3.61 2.54 -4.72
C ALA A 80 3.26 2.86 -3.25
N ASN A 81 4.18 3.50 -2.52
CA ASN A 81 4.06 3.77 -1.08
C ASN A 81 3.85 2.50 -0.24
N GLU A 82 2.78 2.40 0.55
CA GLU A 82 2.39 1.23 1.33
C GLU A 82 2.13 -0.02 0.45
N ALA A 83 2.26 -1.24 1.01
CA ALA A 83 1.99 -2.46 0.25
C ALA A 83 0.49 -2.62 -0.06
N THR A 84 0.19 -3.22 -1.21
CA THR A 84 -1.19 -3.42 -1.67
C THR A 84 -1.90 -4.41 -0.76
N THR A 85 -2.99 -4.00 -0.14
CA THR A 85 -3.81 -4.88 0.71
C THR A 85 -4.88 -5.56 -0.12
N PHE A 86 -5.24 -6.77 0.29
CA PHE A 86 -6.34 -7.53 -0.27
C PHE A 86 -7.14 -8.13 0.88
N VAL A 87 -8.36 -7.65 1.07
CA VAL A 87 -9.24 -8.06 2.16
C VAL A 87 -10.50 -8.64 1.56
N THR A 88 -10.89 -9.84 1.98
CA THR A 88 -12.10 -10.49 1.47
C THR A 88 -12.93 -11.13 2.58
N ASP A 89 -14.25 -10.96 2.48
CA ASP A 89 -15.25 -11.58 3.39
C ASP A 89 -15.76 -12.94 2.85
N ALA A 90 -15.21 -13.39 1.72
CA ALA A 90 -15.55 -14.61 1.03
C ALA A 90 -14.36 -15.57 0.99
N ASN A 91 -14.65 -16.87 1.02
CA ASN A 91 -13.67 -17.87 0.63
C ASN A 91 -13.56 -17.85 -0.89
N LEU A 92 -12.34 -17.71 -1.41
CA LEU A 92 -12.06 -17.56 -2.83
C LEU A 92 -11.21 -18.73 -3.32
N SER A 93 -11.31 -19.03 -4.62
CA SER A 93 -10.33 -19.85 -5.33
C SER A 93 -9.58 -18.96 -6.31
N VAL A 94 -8.26 -18.85 -6.15
CA VAL A 94 -7.41 -17.98 -6.99
C VAL A 94 -6.30 -18.83 -7.60
N GLY A 95 -6.29 -18.97 -8.91
CA GLY A 95 -5.29 -19.79 -9.61
C GLY A 95 -5.26 -21.25 -9.16
N GLY A 96 -6.41 -21.81 -8.77
CA GLY A 96 -6.55 -23.17 -8.25
C GLY A 96 -6.13 -23.35 -6.79
N LYS A 97 -5.87 -22.27 -6.05
CA LYS A 97 -5.57 -22.31 -4.61
C LYS A 97 -6.71 -21.70 -3.80
N ASP A 98 -7.00 -22.31 -2.65
CA ASP A 98 -7.97 -21.78 -1.71
C ASP A 98 -7.39 -20.58 -0.93
N VAL A 99 -8.15 -19.49 -0.93
CA VAL A 99 -7.87 -18.26 -0.20
C VAL A 99 -9.08 -17.99 0.70
N PRO A 100 -9.05 -18.43 1.97
CA PRO A 100 -10.14 -18.19 2.90
C PRO A 100 -10.39 -16.70 3.11
N ALA A 101 -11.59 -16.36 3.60
CA ALA A 101 -11.90 -15.01 4.05
C ALA A 101 -10.82 -14.49 5.03
N GLY A 102 -10.38 -13.25 4.84
CA GLY A 102 -9.30 -12.67 5.65
C GLY A 102 -8.61 -11.48 4.98
N SER A 103 -7.53 -11.05 5.63
CA SER A 103 -6.70 -9.93 5.20
C SER A 103 -5.33 -10.43 4.74
N TYR A 104 -4.90 -9.93 3.59
CA TYR A 104 -3.69 -10.36 2.90
C TYR A 104 -2.94 -9.15 2.33
N THR A 105 -1.67 -9.37 2.00
CA THR A 105 -0.87 -8.45 1.18
C THR A 105 -0.63 -9.08 -0.19
N ILE A 106 -0.79 -8.29 -1.24
CA ILE A 106 -0.52 -8.72 -2.62
C ILE A 106 0.89 -8.34 -3.02
N PHE A 107 1.62 -9.34 -3.50
CA PHE A 107 2.86 -9.16 -4.22
C PHE A 107 2.76 -9.77 -5.60
N THR A 108 3.63 -9.32 -6.49
CA THR A 108 3.79 -9.87 -7.82
C THR A 108 5.26 -10.00 -8.16
N ILE A 109 5.60 -10.96 -9.01
CA ILE A 109 6.89 -10.98 -9.71
C ILE A 109 6.57 -10.73 -11.19
N PRO A 110 6.70 -9.48 -11.67
CA PRO A 110 6.45 -9.18 -13.07
C PRO A 110 7.60 -9.72 -13.92
N ASN A 111 7.28 -10.30 -15.07
CA ASN A 111 8.20 -10.48 -16.18
C ASN A 111 7.58 -9.86 -17.44
N GLN A 112 8.28 -9.94 -18.56
CA GLN A 112 7.81 -9.40 -19.85
C GLN A 112 6.50 -10.05 -20.28
N ASP A 113 6.41 -11.39 -20.19
CA ASP A 113 5.27 -12.14 -20.74
C ASP A 113 4.36 -12.77 -19.68
N LYS A 114 4.90 -13.01 -18.48
CA LYS A 114 4.20 -13.73 -17.41
C LYS A 114 4.48 -13.15 -16.04
N TRP A 115 3.42 -13.02 -15.26
CA TRP A 115 3.49 -12.53 -13.90
C TRP A 115 3.17 -13.65 -12.92
N THR A 116 3.88 -13.68 -11.81
CA THR A 116 3.53 -14.53 -10.67
C THR A 116 2.76 -13.69 -9.67
N LEU A 117 1.54 -14.10 -9.32
CA LEU A 117 0.77 -13.51 -8.23
C LEU A 117 1.13 -14.20 -6.91
N ILE A 118 1.32 -13.42 -5.85
CA ILE A 118 1.60 -13.88 -4.50
C ILE A 118 0.58 -13.25 -3.55
N ILE A 119 -0.09 -14.09 -2.76
CA ILE A 119 -1.05 -13.68 -1.74
C ILE A 119 -0.44 -14.07 -0.38
N SER A 120 0.07 -13.07 0.35
CA SER A 120 0.73 -13.27 1.63
C SER A 120 -0.22 -13.03 2.80
N LYS A 121 -0.15 -13.91 3.81
CA LYS A 121 -0.87 -13.73 5.08
C LYS A 121 -0.22 -12.68 6.00
N LYS A 122 1.03 -12.29 5.72
CA LYS A 122 1.70 -11.21 6.46
C LYS A 122 1.14 -9.87 6.00
N THR A 123 0.68 -9.06 6.96
CA THR A 123 0.05 -7.76 6.72
C THR A 123 0.82 -6.64 7.41
N GLY A 124 0.51 -5.39 7.07
CA GLY A 124 1.16 -4.21 7.66
C GLY A 124 2.55 -3.89 7.08
N GLU A 125 2.92 -4.52 5.97
CA GLU A 125 4.21 -4.27 5.33
C GLU A 125 4.22 -2.92 4.60
N TRP A 126 5.31 -2.17 4.76
CA TRP A 126 5.54 -0.93 4.01
C TRP A 126 6.06 -1.19 2.58
N GLY A 127 6.47 -2.43 2.28
CA GLY A 127 7.06 -2.84 1.01
C GLY A 127 7.90 -4.10 1.17
N ILE A 128 9.15 -4.06 0.72
CA ILE A 128 10.15 -5.11 0.92
C ILE A 128 10.96 -4.83 2.21
N PRO A 129 11.51 -5.86 2.90
CA PRO A 129 11.62 -7.27 2.47
C PRO A 129 10.29 -8.03 2.50
N TYR A 130 10.08 -8.84 1.46
CA TYR A 130 9.05 -9.87 1.41
C TYR A 130 9.42 -11.01 2.39
N PRO A 131 8.49 -11.50 3.23
CA PRO A 131 8.71 -12.61 4.15
C PRO A 131 8.63 -13.98 3.48
#